data_AF-A0A961U4X9-F1
#
_entry.id   AF-A0A961U4X9-F1
#
_cell.length_a   1.000
_cell.length_b   1.000
_cell.length_c   1.000
_cell.angle_alpha   90.00
_cell.angle_beta   90.00
_cell.angle_gamma   90.00
#
_symmetry.space_group_name_H-M   'P 1'
#
loop_
_entity.id
_entity.type
_entity.pdbx_description
1 polymer ?
#
loop_
_entity_poly.entity_id
_entity_poly.type
_entity_poly.pdbx_seq_one_letter_code
_entity_poly.pdbx_strand_id
1 'polypeptide(L)' 'MTSQNESAAADAQRDYSKTLFLPQTEFPMRAGLPQREPEWLARWDKLDVFGKLRATSKGKEKFILHDGPPYANGHLHI' A
#
# COMPACT_ATOMS: atom_id res chain seq x y z
N MET A 1 -38.69 1.73 -48.14
CA MET A 1 -37.70 2.82 -48.06
C MET A 1 -36.68 2.41 -47.01
N THR A 2 -35.64 1.73 -47.48
CA THR A 2 -34.58 1.14 -46.66
C THR A 2 -33.46 2.17 -46.59
N SER A 3 -33.43 3.00 -45.55
CA SER A 3 -32.27 3.86 -45.30
C SER A 3 -31.21 3.04 -44.60
N GLN A 4 -30.18 2.70 -45.36
CA GLN A 4 -28.95 2.08 -44.90
C GLN A 4 -28.25 3.04 -43.92
N ASN A 5 -27.95 2.55 -42.73
CA ASN A 5 -27.09 3.22 -41.76
C ASN A 5 -25.65 3.00 -42.25
N GLU A 6 -25.14 3.96 -43.03
CA GLU A 6 -23.76 3.92 -43.51
C GLU A 6 -22.80 3.99 -42.33
N SER A 7 -21.91 3.01 -42.32
CA SER A 7 -20.89 2.73 -41.32
C SER A 7 -20.18 3.98 -40.82
N ALA A 8 -20.10 4.09 -39.50
CA ALA A 8 -19.10 4.87 -38.78
C ALA A 8 -17.69 4.40 -39.19
N ALA A 9 -17.21 4.94 -40.31
CA ALA A 9 -15.87 4.73 -40.82
C ALA A 9 -14.90 5.55 -39.95
N ALA A 10 -14.30 4.86 -38.98
CA ALA A 10 -12.90 4.99 -38.62
C ALA A 10 -12.32 6.41 -38.63
N ASP A 11 -12.72 7.24 -37.69
CA ASP A 11 -11.80 8.23 -37.14
C ASP A 11 -10.75 7.46 -36.34
N ALA A 12 -9.64 7.10 -36.99
CA ALA A 12 -8.37 6.90 -36.31
C ALA A 12 -7.89 8.27 -35.77
N GLN A 13 -8.68 8.84 -34.86
CA GLN A 13 -8.42 10.11 -34.23
C GLN A 13 -7.15 9.94 -33.41
N ARG A 14 -6.14 10.75 -33.76
CA ARG A 14 -4.82 10.74 -33.13
C ARG A 14 -4.97 10.72 -31.61
N ASP A 15 -4.50 9.66 -30.96
CA ASP A 15 -4.57 9.51 -29.51
C ASP A 15 -3.56 10.45 -28.82
N TYR A 16 -4.03 11.65 -28.48
CA TYR A 16 -3.23 12.68 -27.80
C TYR A 16 -2.89 12.32 -26.35
N SER A 17 -3.48 11.27 -25.76
CA SER A 17 -3.12 10.84 -24.40
C SER A 17 -1.64 10.44 -24.30
N LYS A 18 -1.06 9.96 -25.41
CA LYS A 18 0.36 9.57 -25.52
C LYS A 18 1.34 10.75 -25.54
N THR A 19 0.86 11.98 -25.74
CA THR A 19 1.71 13.19 -25.69
C THR A 19 1.76 13.81 -24.29
N LEU A 20 1.00 13.26 -23.33
CA LEU A 20 0.93 13.76 -21.96
C LEU A 20 1.89 12.98 -21.05
N PHE A 21 2.63 13.69 -20.22
CA PHE A 21 3.46 13.08 -19.16
C PHE A 21 2.63 12.87 -17.90
N LEU A 22 1.76 11.85 -17.94
CA LEU A 22 0.89 11.52 -16.81
C LEU A 22 1.65 10.72 -15.73
N PRO A 23 1.34 10.93 -14.44
CA PRO A 23 1.91 10.11 -13.37
C PRO A 23 1.51 8.64 -13.52
N GLN A 24 2.48 7.74 -13.39
CA GLN A 24 2.28 6.29 -13.41
C GLN A 24 2.87 5.70 -12.12
N THR A 25 2.13 4.77 -11.51
CA THR A 25 2.58 4.11 -10.29
C THR A 25 1.98 2.71 -10.17
N GLU A 26 2.79 1.76 -9.72
CA GLU A 26 2.34 0.43 -9.30
C GLU A 26 1.63 0.46 -7.94
N PHE A 27 1.61 1.62 -7.27
CA PHE A 27 0.94 1.78 -5.98
C PHE A 27 -0.58 1.74 -6.17
N PRO A 28 -1.27 0.74 -5.61
CA PRO A 28 -2.70 0.61 -5.79
C PRO A 28 -3.43 1.70 -5.02
N MET A 29 -4.51 2.25 -5.61
CA MET A 29 -5.36 3.23 -4.91
C MET A 29 -6.06 2.64 -3.69
N ARG A 30 -6.34 1.32 -3.69
CA ARG A 30 -6.91 0.60 -2.53
C ARG A 30 -5.80 -0.13 -1.79
N ALA A 31 -5.83 -0.04 -0.45
CA ALA A 31 -4.77 -0.57 0.39
C ALA A 31 -4.69 -2.11 0.41
N GLY A 32 -5.84 -2.82 0.44
CA GLY A 32 -5.85 -4.29 0.54
C GLY A 32 -5.25 -4.80 1.86
N LEU A 33 -5.50 -4.09 2.97
CA LEU A 33 -4.85 -4.33 4.27
C LEU A 33 -4.98 -5.76 4.80
N PRO A 34 -6.15 -6.43 4.74
CA PRO A 34 -6.28 -7.78 5.28
C PRO A 34 -5.30 -8.80 4.68
N GLN A 35 -4.86 -8.59 3.43
CA GLN A 35 -3.85 -9.43 2.77
C GLN A 35 -2.43 -8.90 2.98
N ARG A 36 -2.22 -7.58 2.91
CA ARG A 36 -0.88 -6.98 2.95
C ARG A 36 -0.27 -6.89 4.34
N GLU A 37 -1.08 -6.69 5.38
CA GLU A 37 -0.59 -6.56 6.75
C GLU A 37 0.14 -7.84 7.23
N PRO A 38 -0.41 -9.06 7.05
CA PRO A 38 0.34 -10.28 7.36
C PRO A 38 1.67 -10.40 6.62
N GLU A 39 1.73 -10.02 5.34
CA GLU A 39 2.96 -10.05 4.55
C GLU A 39 4.01 -9.06 5.08
N TRP A 40 3.59 -7.86 5.51
CA TRP A 40 4.47 -6.87 6.12
C TRP A 40 5.04 -7.35 7.44
N LEU A 41 4.20 -7.95 8.31
CA LEU A 41 4.65 -8.51 9.58
C LEU A 41 5.69 -9.62 9.37
N ALA A 42 5.44 -10.55 8.45
CA ALA A 42 6.39 -11.61 8.11
C ALA A 42 7.71 -11.06 7.54
N ARG A 43 7.63 -10.01 6.72
CA ARG A 43 8.82 -9.32 6.21
C ARG A 43 9.60 -8.63 7.32
N TRP A 44 8.94 -7.95 8.26
CA TRP A 44 9.60 -7.25 9.37
C TRP A 44 10.28 -8.22 10.33
N ASP A 45 9.64 -9.35 10.61
CA ASP A 45 10.20 -10.43 11.41
C ASP A 45 11.48 -10.98 10.76
N LYS A 46 11.42 -11.35 9.47
CA LYS A 46 12.60 -11.79 8.70
C LYS A 46 13.72 -10.76 8.69
N LEU A 47 13.39 -9.48 8.72
CA LEU A 47 14.37 -8.40 8.70
C LEU A 47 14.94 -8.06 10.08
N ASP A 48 14.38 -8.58 11.17
CA ASP A 48 14.67 -8.16 12.55
C ASP A 48 14.66 -6.61 12.68
N VAL A 49 13.55 -5.99 12.30
CA VAL A 49 13.42 -4.52 12.28
C VAL A 49 13.66 -3.94 13.67
N PHE A 50 13.14 -4.58 14.72
CA PHE A 50 13.33 -4.11 16.10
C PHE A 50 14.79 -4.20 16.52
N GLY A 51 15.48 -5.33 16.29
CA GLY A 51 16.90 -5.45 16.61
C GLY A 51 17.77 -4.43 15.87
N LYS A 52 17.51 -4.19 14.59
CA LYS A 52 18.17 -3.14 13.80
C LYS A 52 17.93 -1.74 14.37
N LEU A 53 16.70 -1.44 14.77
CA LEU A 53 16.36 -0.16 15.40
C LEU A 53 17.13 0.03 16.72
N ARG A 54 17.24 -1.02 17.53
CA ARG A 54 18.02 -1.01 18.78
C ARG A 54 19.51 -0.80 18.54
N ALA A 55 20.08 -1.46 17.53
CA ALA A 55 21.48 -1.32 17.16
C ALA A 55 21.82 0.12 16.72
N THR A 56 21.02 0.70 15.82
CA THR A 56 21.20 2.07 15.32
C THR A 56 20.96 3.13 16.40
N SER A 57 20.20 2.80 17.44
CA SER A 57 19.90 3.72 18.55
C SER A 57 20.91 3.63 19.71
N LYS A 58 21.97 2.83 19.57
CA LYS A 58 23.00 2.68 20.60
C LYS A 58 23.64 4.05 20.93
N GLY A 59 23.63 4.41 22.20
CA GLY A 59 24.22 5.65 22.71
C GLY A 59 23.32 6.90 22.60
N LYS A 60 22.15 6.80 21.98
CA LYS A 60 21.16 7.90 21.99
C LYS A 60 20.52 8.03 23.37
N GLU A 61 20.00 9.22 23.66
CA GLU A 61 19.16 9.45 24.83
C GLU A 61 17.98 8.47 24.84
N LYS A 62 17.71 7.89 26.01
CA LYS A 62 16.68 6.86 26.15
C LYS A 62 15.32 7.54 26.29
N PHE A 63 14.39 7.10 25.46
CA PHE A 63 12.96 7.29 25.69
C PHE A 63 12.38 6.01 26.29
N ILE A 64 11.67 6.11 27.42
CA ILE A 64 11.09 4.97 28.14
C ILE A 64 9.58 5.14 28.16
N LEU A 65 8.86 4.20 27.53
CA LEU A 65 7.40 4.11 27.57
C LEU A 65 7.03 2.95 28.49
N HIS A 66 6.36 3.26 29.60
CA HIS A 66 5.79 2.26 30.51
C HIS A 66 4.42 1.84 30.00
N ASP A 67 4.35 0.68 29.34
CA ASP A 67 3.08 0.05 28.98
C ASP A 67 2.51 -0.69 30.19
N GLY A 68 1.20 -0.56 30.42
CA GLY A 68 0.52 -1.19 31.54
C GLY A 68 0.37 -2.69 31.31
N PRO A 69 0.67 -3.57 32.29
CA PRO A 69 0.50 -4.99 32.09
C PRO A 69 -1.00 -5.30 31.87
N PRO A 70 -1.39 -5.94 30.76
CA PRO A 70 -2.77 -6.35 30.56
C PRO A 70 -3.13 -7.51 31.49
N TYR A 71 -4.41 -7.62 31.84
CA TYR A 71 -4.93 -8.84 32.45
C TYR A 71 -4.97 -9.98 31.43
N ALA A 72 -4.41 -11.13 31.77
CA ALA A 72 -4.28 -12.29 30.89
C ALA A 72 -5.55 -13.19 30.82
N ASN A 73 -6.72 -12.65 31.15
CA ASN A 73 -7.92 -13.43 31.47
C ASN A 73 -9.04 -13.33 30.42
N GLY A 74 -8.78 -12.73 29.25
CA GLY A 74 -9.80 -12.56 28.22
C GLY A 74 -9.24 -12.10 26.87
N HIS A 75 -10.12 -11.98 25.88
CA HIS A 75 -9.77 -11.43 24.57
C HIS A 75 -9.59 -9.91 24.65
N LEU A 76 -8.70 -9.37 23.81
CA LEU A 76 -8.57 -7.93 23.62
C LEU A 76 -9.88 -7.37 23.02
N HIS A 77 -10.31 -6.22 23.51
CA HIS A 77 -11.48 -5.49 23.05
C HIS A 77 -11.13 -4.01 22.83
N ILE A 78 -11.96 -3.31 22.03
CA ILE A 78 -11.80 -1.89 21.67
C ILE A 78 -12.91 -1.03 22.27
#